data_AF-A0A1I2MXF4-F1
#
_entry.id   AF-A0A1I2MXF4-F1
#
_cell.length_a   1.000
_cell.length_b   1.000
_cell.length_c   1.000
_cell.angle_alpha   90.00
_cell.angle_beta   90.00
_cell.angle_gamma   90.00
#
_symmetry.space_group_name_H-M   'P 1'
#
loop_
_entity.id
_entity.type
_entity.pdbx_description
1 polymer ?
#
loop_
_entity_poly.entity_id
_entity_poly.type
_entity_poly.pdbx_seq_one_letter_code
_entity_poly.pdbx_strand_id
1 'polypeptide(L)'
;MSDDIARWLEDLPADAPLVLDGESAYLQPASGGAELGAILLREASDAQLEEAARTGFQGARQFEAGLALRADGALVLSQWLPQAESWLDAAPALEQLFNQLAMWRMAAAPARARANNSPDQSEQRIRALFAGVQR
;
A
#
# COMPACT_ATOMS: atom_id res chain seq x y z
N MET A 1 -11.82 -1.19 -14.01
CA MET A 1 -10.82 -2.28 -13.94
C MET A 1 -10.86 -3.10 -15.23
N SER A 2 -9.73 -3.53 -15.78
CA SER A 2 -9.70 -4.39 -16.99
C SER A 2 -9.94 -5.87 -16.64
N ASP A 3 -10.49 -6.65 -17.58
CA ASP A 3 -10.81 -8.08 -17.36
C ASP A 3 -9.58 -8.92 -16.97
N ASP A 4 -8.39 -8.52 -17.44
CA ASP A 4 -7.13 -9.18 -17.09
C ASP A 4 -6.74 -8.96 -15.63
N ILE A 5 -7.02 -7.77 -15.07
CA ILE A 5 -6.77 -7.47 -13.65
C ILE A 5 -7.74 -8.24 -12.76
N ALA A 6 -9.02 -8.33 -13.15
CA ALA A 6 -10.02 -9.09 -12.38
C ALA A 6 -9.62 -10.56 -12.23
N ARG A 7 -9.26 -11.19 -13.35
CA ARG A 7 -8.79 -12.58 -13.36
C ARG A 7 -7.49 -12.79 -12.58
N TRP A 8 -6.57 -11.84 -12.63
CA TRP A 8 -5.35 -11.91 -11.83
C TRP A 8 -5.62 -11.78 -10.33
N LEU A 9 -6.57 -10.92 -9.91
CA LEU A 9 -6.98 -10.79 -8.51
C LEU A 9 -7.73 -12.03 -8.00
N GLU A 10 -8.48 -12.72 -8.86
CA GLU A 10 -9.13 -14.00 -8.52
C GLU A 10 -8.12 -15.09 -8.15
N ASP A 11 -6.99 -15.14 -8.85
CA ASP A 11 -5.95 -16.15 -8.63
C ASP A 11 -5.00 -15.81 -7.46
N LEU A 12 -5.10 -14.59 -6.91
CA LEU A 12 -4.21 -14.13 -5.85
C LEU A 12 -4.71 -14.59 -4.46
N PRO A 13 -3.88 -15.28 -3.66
CA PRO A 13 -4.23 -15.62 -2.28
C PRO A 13 -4.56 -14.37 -1.47
N ALA A 14 -5.60 -14.44 -0.64
CA ALA A 14 -6.09 -13.29 0.11
C ALA A 14 -5.02 -12.68 1.06
N ASP A 15 -4.09 -13.49 1.57
CA ASP A 15 -3.01 -13.06 2.45
C ASP A 15 -1.72 -12.66 1.69
N ALA A 16 -1.67 -12.87 0.37
CA ALA A 16 -0.53 -12.47 -0.43
C ALA A 16 -0.50 -10.95 -0.62
N PRO A 17 0.65 -10.29 -0.41
CA PRO A 17 0.77 -8.86 -0.68
C PRO A 17 0.60 -8.58 -2.17
N LEU A 18 -0.16 -7.54 -2.47
CA LEU A 18 -0.38 -7.04 -3.82
C LEU A 18 0.64 -5.95 -4.13
N VAL A 19 1.32 -6.06 -5.28
CA VAL A 19 2.16 -4.99 -5.81
C VAL A 19 1.65 -4.57 -7.18
N LEU A 20 1.25 -3.31 -7.32
CA LEU A 20 0.69 -2.76 -8.55
C LEU A 20 1.22 -1.35 -8.77
N ASP A 21 1.83 -1.08 -9.93
CA ASP A 21 2.40 0.23 -10.29
C ASP A 21 3.40 0.81 -9.24
N GLY A 22 4.11 -0.07 -8.53
CA GLY A 22 5.03 0.31 -7.45
C GLY A 22 4.36 0.55 -6.10
N GLU A 23 3.02 0.51 -6.04
CA GLU A 23 2.26 0.50 -4.81
C GLU A 23 2.23 -0.89 -4.18
N SER A 24 2.21 -0.93 -2.85
CA SER A 24 2.09 -2.19 -2.10
C SER A 24 0.82 -2.13 -1.24
N ALA A 25 -0.03 -3.13 -1.38
CA ALA A 25 -1.22 -3.33 -0.57
C ALA A 25 -1.23 -4.71 0.10
N TYR A 26 -1.97 -4.83 1.18
CA TYR A 26 -2.26 -6.08 1.86
C TYR A 26 -3.76 -6.20 2.08
N LEU A 27 -4.24 -7.44 2.10
CA LEU A 27 -5.55 -7.81 2.57
C LEU A 27 -5.34 -8.78 3.72
N GLN A 28 -5.95 -8.50 4.87
CA GLN A 28 -5.84 -9.34 6.05
C GLN A 28 -7.24 -9.81 6.45
N PRO A 29 -7.64 -11.03 6.03
CA PRO A 29 -8.93 -11.60 6.40
C PRO A 29 -9.06 -11.76 7.91
N ALA A 30 -10.25 -11.48 8.44
CA ALA A 30 -10.62 -11.70 9.82
C ALA A 30 -12.11 -12.09 9.92
N SER A 31 -12.60 -12.33 11.14
CA SER A 31 -14.00 -12.71 11.33
C SER A 31 -14.93 -11.57 10.89
N GLY A 32 -15.74 -11.81 9.85
CA GLY A 32 -16.76 -10.88 9.37
C GLY A 32 -16.28 -9.88 8.30
N GLY A 33 -15.07 -10.03 7.76
CA GLY A 33 -14.54 -9.18 6.69
C GLY A 33 -13.02 -9.21 6.61
N ALA A 34 -12.44 -8.18 6.01
CA ALA A 34 -11.00 -8.06 5.89
C ALA A 34 -10.53 -6.62 6.12
N GLU A 35 -9.33 -6.47 6.67
CA GLU A 35 -8.61 -5.20 6.62
C GLU A 35 -7.91 -5.10 5.27
N LEU A 36 -8.23 -4.05 4.52
CA LEU A 36 -7.49 -3.67 3.32
C LEU A 36 -6.57 -2.50 3.67
N GLY A 37 -5.28 -2.63 3.40
CA GLY A 37 -4.33 -1.54 3.63
C GLY A 37 -3.32 -1.35 2.52
N ALA A 38 -2.81 -0.14 2.38
CA ALA A 38 -1.79 0.27 1.42
C ALA A 38 -0.65 1.01 2.12
N ILE A 39 0.58 0.72 1.70
CA ILE A 39 1.79 1.27 2.34
C ILE A 39 2.04 2.70 1.83
N LEU A 40 1.94 3.68 2.74
CA LEU A 40 2.27 5.08 2.47
C LEU A 40 3.77 5.32 2.61
N LEU A 41 4.36 4.90 3.72
CA LEU A 41 5.80 4.94 4.00
C LEU A 41 6.22 3.62 4.63
N ARG A 42 7.31 3.01 4.15
CA ARG A 42 7.85 1.76 4.75
C ARG A 42 8.51 2.01 6.10
N GLU A 43 9.16 3.16 6.24
CA GLU A 43 9.79 3.62 7.46
C GLU A 43 9.43 5.10 7.62
N ALA A 44 8.53 5.40 8.54
CA ALA A 44 8.13 6.78 8.82
C ALA A 44 9.00 7.37 9.93
N SER A 45 9.59 8.55 9.68
CA SER A 45 10.24 9.34 10.74
C SER A 45 9.21 9.99 11.66
N ASP A 46 9.62 10.34 12.89
CA ASP A 46 8.76 11.03 13.86
C ASP A 46 8.11 12.30 13.28
N ALA A 47 8.88 13.07 12.50
CA ALA A 47 8.38 14.29 11.85
C ALA A 47 7.28 13.99 10.81
N GLN A 48 7.41 12.89 10.07
CA GLN A 48 6.39 12.45 9.10
C GLN A 48 5.15 11.89 9.80
N LEU A 49 5.30 11.22 10.94
CA LEU A 49 4.19 10.76 11.76
C LEU A 49 3.41 11.93 12.36
N GLU A 50 4.11 12.95 12.87
CA GLU A 50 3.49 14.15 13.41
C GLU A 50 2.72 14.93 12.32
N GLU A 51 3.31 15.06 11.13
CA GLU A 51 2.63 15.63 9.96
C GLU A 51 1.37 14.84 9.62
N ALA A 52 1.51 13.52 9.43
CA ALA A 52 0.41 12.64 9.06
C ALA A 52 -0.72 12.65 10.09
N ALA A 53 -0.40 12.71 11.40
CA ALA A 53 -1.40 12.85 12.45
C ALA A 53 -2.19 14.17 12.34
N ARG A 54 -1.51 15.26 11.99
CA ARG A 54 -2.12 16.59 11.84
C ARG A 54 -3.03 16.68 10.61
N THR A 55 -2.58 16.18 9.46
CA THR A 55 -3.39 16.16 8.23
C THR A 55 -4.47 15.07 8.28
N GLY A 56 -4.20 13.96 8.99
CA GLY A 56 -5.01 12.74 8.97
C GLY A 56 -6.31 12.88 9.70
N PHE A 57 -6.29 13.65 10.79
CA PHE A 57 -7.47 13.98 11.56
C PHE A 57 -8.52 14.75 10.73
N GLN A 58 -8.10 15.52 9.73
CA GLN A 58 -9.03 16.22 8.83
C GLN A 58 -9.51 15.35 7.66
N GLY A 59 -8.67 14.42 7.17
CA GLY A 59 -8.99 13.55 6.03
C GLY A 59 -9.87 12.35 6.36
N ALA A 60 -9.78 11.78 7.57
CA ALA A 60 -10.46 10.53 7.94
C ALA A 60 -12.00 10.60 7.83
N ARG A 61 -12.60 11.80 7.93
CA ARG A 61 -14.05 11.99 7.76
C ARG A 61 -14.52 11.91 6.32
N GLN A 62 -13.63 12.08 5.35
CA GLN A 62 -13.96 12.20 3.93
C GLN A 62 -13.76 10.88 3.17
N PHE A 63 -12.97 9.95 3.68
CA PHE A 63 -12.35 8.91 2.84
C PHE A 63 -12.53 7.45 3.29
N GLU A 64 -13.29 7.17 4.36
CA GLU A 64 -13.56 5.81 4.90
C GLU A 64 -12.30 4.97 5.26
N ALA A 65 -11.09 5.43 4.95
CA ALA A 65 -9.81 4.87 5.33
C ALA A 65 -9.10 5.76 6.37
N GLY A 66 -8.50 5.10 7.36
CA GLY A 66 -7.70 5.72 8.42
C GLY A 66 -6.20 5.59 8.16
N LEU A 67 -5.41 6.43 8.83
CA LEU A 67 -3.96 6.26 8.94
C LEU A 67 -3.63 5.37 10.14
N ALA A 68 -2.73 4.41 9.94
CA ALA A 68 -2.24 3.54 11.01
C ALA A 68 -0.72 3.38 10.93
N LEU A 69 -0.07 3.22 12.09
CA LEU A 69 1.33 2.83 12.20
C LEU A 69 1.40 1.35 12.56
N ARG A 70 2.03 0.56 11.70
CA ARG A 70 2.23 -0.88 11.93
C ARG A 70 3.44 -1.11 12.85
N ALA A 71 3.51 -2.31 13.44
CA ALA A 71 4.59 -2.70 14.36
C ALA A 71 5.98 -2.73 13.70
N ASP A 72 6.04 -2.87 12.38
CA ASP A 72 7.26 -2.80 11.56
C ASP A 72 7.71 -1.35 11.27
N GLY A 73 6.96 -0.34 11.74
CA GLY A 73 7.26 1.07 11.51
C GLY A 73 6.67 1.64 10.22
N ALA A 74 5.90 0.84 9.47
CA ALA A 74 5.24 1.31 8.25
C ALA A 74 4.01 2.16 8.56
N LEU A 75 3.93 3.33 7.92
CA LEU A 75 2.73 4.15 7.89
C LEU A 75 1.84 3.66 6.75
N VAL A 76 0.59 3.31 7.05
CA VAL A 76 -0.35 2.75 6.10
C VAL A 76 -1.66 3.52 6.09
N LEU A 77 -2.33 3.51 4.94
CA LEU A 77 -3.76 3.80 4.86
C LEU A 77 -4.50 2.48 4.92
N SER A 78 -5.46 2.32 5.83
CA SER A 78 -6.25 1.10 5.91
C SER A 78 -7.74 1.37 6.14
N GLN A 79 -8.57 0.44 5.68
CA GLN A 79 -10.01 0.44 5.86
C GLN A 79 -10.50 -0.97 6.14
N TRP A 80 -11.62 -1.07 6.88
CA TRP A 80 -12.30 -2.33 7.10
C TRP A 80 -13.34 -2.58 6.01
N LEU A 81 -13.30 -3.76 5.40
CA LEU A 81 -14.25 -4.20 4.38
C LEU A 81 -15.14 -5.32 4.95
N PRO A 82 -16.42 -5.02 5.28
CA PRO A 82 -17.33 -6.05 5.76
C PRO A 82 -17.53 -7.14 4.71
N GLN A 83 -17.50 -8.40 5.13
CA GLN A 83 -17.76 -9.57 4.28
C GLN A 83 -16.75 -9.79 3.13
N ALA A 84 -15.68 -9.00 3.03
CA ALA A 84 -14.62 -9.26 2.06
C ALA A 84 -13.80 -10.49 2.49
N GLU A 85 -13.64 -11.44 1.58
CA GLU A 85 -12.86 -12.67 1.81
C GLU A 85 -11.72 -12.82 0.81
N SER A 86 -11.76 -12.07 -0.30
CA SER A 86 -10.81 -12.14 -1.41
C SER A 86 -10.37 -10.77 -1.92
N TRP A 87 -9.30 -10.78 -2.72
CA TRP A 87 -8.86 -9.60 -3.46
C TRP A 87 -9.88 -9.09 -4.48
N LEU A 88 -10.71 -9.98 -5.02
CA LEU A 88 -11.80 -9.59 -5.91
C LEU A 88 -12.87 -8.77 -5.19
N ASP A 89 -13.25 -9.17 -3.96
CA ASP A 89 -14.18 -8.41 -3.13
C ASP A 89 -13.63 -7.03 -2.76
N ALA A 90 -12.31 -6.97 -2.53
CA ALA A 90 -11.60 -5.75 -2.17
C ALA A 90 -11.30 -4.82 -3.35
N ALA A 91 -11.45 -5.28 -4.60
CA ALA A 91 -11.00 -4.55 -5.79
C ALA A 91 -11.58 -3.11 -5.91
N PRO A 92 -12.88 -2.86 -5.66
CA PRO A 92 -13.42 -1.50 -5.72
C PRO A 92 -12.81 -0.58 -4.66
N ALA A 93 -12.61 -1.10 -3.44
CA ALA A 93 -12.03 -0.36 -2.34
C ALA A 93 -10.52 -0.12 -2.52
N LEU A 94 -9.82 -1.05 -3.16
CA LEU A 94 -8.41 -0.95 -3.51
C LEU A 94 -8.13 0.21 -4.46
N GLU A 95 -8.94 0.37 -5.51
CA GLU A 95 -8.81 1.50 -6.44
C GLU A 95 -8.98 2.84 -5.70
N GLN A 96 -9.99 2.93 -4.84
CA GLN A 96 -10.19 4.13 -4.02
C GLN A 96 -9.02 4.37 -3.06
N LEU A 97 -8.50 3.32 -2.43
CA LEU A 97 -7.39 3.40 -1.49
C LEU A 97 -6.11 3.90 -2.18
N PHE A 98 -5.82 3.43 -3.40
CA PHE A 98 -4.68 3.93 -4.17
C PHE A 98 -4.85 5.39 -4.63
N ASN A 99 -6.06 5.80 -5.00
CA ASN A 99 -6.34 7.20 -5.29
C ASN A 99 -6.07 8.10 -4.06
N GLN A 100 -6.49 7.66 -2.88
CA GLN A 100 -6.21 8.37 -1.62
C GLN A 100 -4.71 8.38 -1.29
N LEU A 101 -4.01 7.27 -1.51
CA LEU A 101 -2.57 7.16 -1.31
C LEU A 101 -1.82 8.18 -2.17
N ALA A 102 -2.21 8.34 -3.43
CA ALA A 102 -1.66 9.36 -4.32
C ALA A 102 -1.90 10.78 -3.80
N MET A 103 -3.10 11.09 -3.31
CA MET A 103 -3.42 12.37 -2.69
C MET A 103 -2.56 12.65 -1.46
N TRP A 104 -2.40 11.65 -0.60
CA TRP A 104 -1.56 11.72 0.59
C TRP A 104 -0.10 12.00 0.26
N ARG A 105 0.45 11.34 -0.76
CA ARG A 105 1.82 11.61 -1.21
C ARG A 105 1.99 13.00 -1.82
N MET A 106 0.98 13.52 -2.50
CA MET A 106 1.01 14.91 -3.00
C MET A 106 0.94 15.92 -1.85
N ALA A 107 0.13 15.67 -0.83
CA ALA A 107 -0.02 16.56 0.32
C ALA A 107 1.16 16.50 1.30
N ALA A 108 1.71 15.31 1.52
CA ALA A 108 2.84 15.06 2.41
C ALA A 108 4.20 15.29 1.73
N ALA A 109 4.24 15.53 0.42
CA ALA A 109 5.47 15.89 -0.27
C ALA A 109 6.03 17.17 0.38
N PRO A 110 7.22 17.10 1.01
CA PRO A 110 7.96 18.32 1.30
C PRO A 110 8.13 19.05 -0.03
N ALA A 111 8.10 20.38 -0.05
CA ALA A 111 8.54 21.13 -1.22
C ALA A 111 9.97 20.70 -1.59
N ARG A 112 10.07 19.70 -2.47
CA ARG A 112 11.26 18.97 -2.93
C ARG A 112 11.95 18.06 -1.90
N ALA A 113 11.66 16.76 -2.02
CA ALA A 113 12.71 15.75 -2.17
C ALA A 113 12.19 14.68 -3.14
N ARG A 114 12.67 14.73 -4.39
CA ARG A 114 12.47 13.65 -5.36
C ARG A 114 13.00 12.36 -4.75
N ALA A 115 12.16 11.33 -4.72
CA ALA A 115 12.49 9.91 -4.69
C ALA A 115 13.93 9.59 -4.27
N ASN A 116 14.18 9.46 -2.96
CA ASN A 116 15.22 8.56 -2.50
C ASN A 116 14.71 7.14 -2.70
N ASN A 117 14.79 6.67 -3.95
CA ASN A 117 14.97 5.26 -4.23
C ASN A 117 16.29 4.85 -3.56
N SER A 118 16.22 4.46 -2.29
CA SER A 118 17.23 3.57 -1.74
C SER A 118 17.24 2.32 -2.63
N PRO A 119 18.38 1.94 -3.23
CA PRO A 119 18.45 0.71 -4.00
C PRO A 119 18.20 -0.44 -3.02
N ASP A 120 17.01 -1.01 -3.13
CA ASP A 120 16.55 -2.15 -2.37
C ASP A 120 17.57 -3.28 -2.56
N GLN A 121 18.14 -3.82 -1.46
CA GLN A 121 19.06 -4.96 -1.50
C GLN A 121 18.45 -6.16 -2.26
N SER A 122 17.12 -6.18 -2.39
CA SER A 122 16.35 -7.11 -3.19
C SER A 122 16.63 -7.00 -4.70
N GLU A 123 16.78 -5.79 -5.26
CA GLU A 123 17.14 -5.59 -6.67
C GLU A 123 18.57 -6.06 -6.98
N GLN A 124 19.50 -5.86 -6.04
CA GLN A 124 20.90 -6.32 -6.21
C GLN A 124 20.98 -7.85 -6.27
N ARG A 125 20.12 -8.55 -5.53
CA ARG A 125 20.06 -10.02 -5.53
C ARG A 125 19.55 -10.57 -6.87
N ILE A 126 18.57 -9.90 -7.47
CA ILE A 126 18.02 -10.28 -8.78
C ILE A 126 19.04 -10.01 -9.89
N ARG A 127 19.71 -8.85 -9.88
CA ARG A 127 20.77 -8.54 -10.87
C ARG A 127 21.97 -9.49 -10.77
N ALA A 128 22.34 -9.94 -9.56
CA ALA A 128 23.41 -10.93 -9.36
C ALA A 128 23.06 -12.32 -9.93
N LEU A 129 21.79 -12.72 -9.88
CA LEU A 129 21.32 -13.99 -10.47
C LEU A 129 21.32 -13.95 -12.00
N PHE A 130 20.99 -12.82 -12.62
CA PHE A 130 20.97 -12.67 -14.08
C PHE A 130 22.35 -12.35 -14.70
N ALA A 131 23.28 -11.75 -13.94
CA ALA A 131 24.65 -11.52 -14.39
C ALA A 131 25.52 -12.80 -14.40
N GLY A 132 25.10 -13.87 -13.71
CA GLY A 132 25.80 -15.16 -13.67
C GLY A 132 25.45 -16.13 -14.81
N VAL A 133 24.50 -15.78 -15.68
CA VAL A 133 23.93 -16.69 -16.71
C VAL A 133 24.43 -16.36 -18.13
N GLN A 134 25.41 -15.45 -18.29
CA GLN A 134 26.12 -15.27 -19.56
C GLN A 134 27.59 -15.68 -19.42
N ARG A 135 27.87 -16.96 -19.63
CA ARG A 135 29.13 -17.46 -20.16
C ARG A 135 28.83 -18.39 -21.33
#